data_AF-A0A162WCP9-F1
#
_entry.id   AF-A0A162WCP9-F1
#
_cell.length_a   1.000
_cell.length_b   1.000
_cell.length_c   1.000
_cell.angle_alpha   90.00
_cell.angle_beta   90.00
_cell.angle_gamma   90.00
#
_symmetry.space_group_name_H-M   'P 1'
#
loop_
_entity.id
_entity.type
_entity.pdbx_description
1 polymer ?
#
loop_
_entity_poly.entity_id
_entity_poly.type
_entity_poly.pdbx_seq_one_letter_code
_entity_poly.pdbx_strand_id
1 'polypeptide(L)'
;MADAATVTIRTRKFLTNRLLQRKQMVVDVIHPGLANVSKDELREKLGKLYKAEKERVSVFGFKTHFGGGKTTGFGLVYDTVEALMKFEPKYRLARIGKAEPGKGGRKQRKEKKNRAKKVRGTKKAKAANAGKK
;
A
#
# COMPACT_ATOMS: atom_id res chain seq x y z
N MET A 1 28.70 18.28 -2.75
CA MET A 1 27.64 17.43 -2.17
C MET A 1 26.58 18.38 -1.68
N ALA A 2 25.46 18.52 -2.38
CA ALA A 2 24.41 19.44 -1.94
C ALA A 2 23.90 18.95 -0.58
N ASP A 3 24.13 19.75 0.46
CA ASP A 3 23.71 19.51 1.83
C ASP A 3 22.27 19.00 1.88
N ALA A 4 22.02 18.03 2.75
CA ALA A 4 20.75 17.36 2.93
C ALA A 4 19.63 18.38 3.15
N ALA A 5 18.99 18.82 2.07
CA ALA A 5 17.96 19.82 2.14
C ALA A 5 16.83 19.29 3.01
N THR A 6 16.52 20.04 4.06
CA THR A 6 15.63 19.61 5.14
C THR A 6 14.22 19.37 4.61
N VAL A 7 13.86 18.09 4.45
CA VAL A 7 12.50 17.72 4.05
C VAL A 7 11.54 18.05 5.19
N THR A 8 10.65 18.99 4.93
CA THR A 8 9.62 19.42 5.88
C THR A 8 8.29 18.74 5.56
N ILE A 9 7.71 18.06 6.54
CA ILE A 9 6.40 17.40 6.39
C ILE A 9 5.34 18.23 7.11
N ARG A 10 4.28 18.58 6.39
CA ARG A 10 3.08 19.22 6.94
C ARG A 10 1.90 18.29 6.75
N THR A 11 1.07 18.17 7.77
CA THR A 11 -0.14 17.34 7.71
C THR A 11 -1.38 18.23 7.73
N ARG A 12 -2.37 17.90 6.89
CA ARG A 12 -3.64 18.63 6.76
C ARG A 12 -4.80 17.65 6.75
N LYS A 13 -6.01 18.15 7.02
CA LYS A 13 -7.25 17.36 7.02
C LYS A 13 -7.10 16.08 7.86
N PHE A 14 -6.54 16.23 9.06
CA PHE A 14 -6.31 15.13 9.98
C PHE A 14 -7.65 14.62 10.51
N LEU A 15 -7.86 13.31 10.44
CA LEU A 15 -9.04 12.64 10.96
C LEU A 15 -8.61 11.40 11.73
N THR A 16 -9.09 11.29 12.97
CA THR A 16 -8.94 10.07 13.77
C THR A 16 -10.12 9.14 13.45
N ASN A 17 -9.85 8.00 12.81
CA ASN A 17 -10.87 7.03 12.44
C ASN A 17 -10.74 5.77 13.31
N ARG A 18 -11.55 5.70 14.38
CA ARG A 18 -11.57 4.57 15.32
C ARG A 18 -12.15 3.29 14.72
N LEU A 19 -13.06 3.41 13.74
CA LEU A 19 -13.68 2.25 13.07
C LEU A 19 -12.64 1.41 12.30
N LEU A 20 -11.60 2.07 11.79
CA LEU A 20 -10.51 1.45 11.04
C LEU A 20 -9.18 1.44 11.82
N GLN A 21 -9.22 1.75 13.12
CA GLN A 21 -8.04 1.76 14.01
C GLN A 21 -6.85 2.55 13.44
N ARG A 22 -7.13 3.74 12.87
CA ARG A 22 -6.11 4.54 12.20
C ARG A 22 -6.37 6.04 12.27
N LYS A 23 -5.30 6.80 12.16
CA LYS A 23 -5.30 8.24 11.86
C LYS A 23 -5.05 8.40 10.37
N GLN A 24 -5.84 9.24 9.71
CA GLN A 24 -5.71 9.49 8.28
C GLN A 24 -5.56 10.99 8.02
N MET A 25 -4.69 11.34 7.07
CA MET A 25 -4.34 12.74 6.81
C MET A 25 -3.80 12.93 5.40
N VAL A 26 -3.92 14.15 4.89
CA VAL A 26 -3.17 14.62 3.72
C VAL A 26 -1.77 14.99 4.18
N VAL A 27 -0.76 14.54 3.44
CA VAL A 27 0.66 14.78 3.72
C VAL A 27 1.21 15.67 2.62
N ASP A 28 1.57 16.89 2.99
CA ASP A 28 2.33 17.80 2.14
C ASP A 28 3.81 17.69 2.51
N VAL A 29 4.65 17.45 1.50
CA VAL A 29 6.10 17.32 1.64
C VAL A 29 6.74 18.48 0.92
N ILE A 30 7.53 19.27 1.64
CA ILE A 30 8.32 20.38 1.11
C ILE A 30 9.77 19.92 1.09
N HIS A 31 10.37 19.88 -0.09
CA HIS A 31 11.70 19.30 -0.32
C HIS A 31 12.51 20.21 -1.27
N PRO A 32 12.97 21.38 -0.79
CA PRO A 32 13.75 22.31 -1.62
C PRO A 32 15.06 21.64 -2.05
N GLY A 33 15.54 21.89 -3.27
CA GLY A 33 16.81 21.31 -3.76
C GLY A 33 16.81 19.79 -4.00
N LEU A 34 15.74 19.07 -3.64
CA LEU A 34 15.57 17.64 -3.91
C LEU A 34 14.47 17.42 -4.95
N ALA A 35 14.72 16.51 -5.89
CA ALA A 35 13.74 16.16 -6.91
C ALA A 35 12.51 15.42 -6.32
N ASN A 36 12.75 14.50 -5.38
CA ASN A 36 11.74 13.58 -4.83
C ASN A 36 12.14 13.15 -3.41
N VAL A 37 11.14 12.75 -2.60
CA VAL A 37 11.35 12.04 -1.33
C VAL A 37 10.76 10.63 -1.44
N SER A 38 11.58 9.63 -1.10
CA SER A 38 11.15 8.22 -1.18
C SER A 38 10.00 7.94 -0.19
N LYS A 39 9.08 7.05 -0.57
CA LYS A 39 7.96 6.69 0.31
C LYS A 39 8.42 6.02 1.59
N ASP A 40 9.55 5.32 1.55
CA ASP A 40 10.08 4.61 2.69
C ASP A 40 10.63 5.58 3.75
N GLU A 41 11.33 6.62 3.30
CA GLU A 41 11.77 7.73 4.14
C GLU A 41 10.59 8.54 4.70
N LEU A 42 9.53 8.76 3.90
CA LEU A 42 8.32 9.42 4.39
C LEU A 42 7.62 8.62 5.50
N ARG A 43 7.63 7.29 5.42
CA ARG A 43 7.06 6.43 6.47
C ARG A 43 7.86 6.55 7.77
N GLU A 44 9.18 6.62 7.69
CA GLU A 44 10.02 6.82 8.87
C GLU A 44 9.79 8.19 9.51
N LYS A 45 9.78 9.26 8.71
CA LYS A 45 9.58 10.62 9.21
C LYS A 45 8.18 10.82 9.79
N LEU A 46 7.13 10.29 9.15
CA LEU A 46 5.77 10.29 9.71
C LEU A 46 5.66 9.43 10.97
N GLY A 47 6.34 8.28 11.00
CA GLY A 47 6.42 7.44 12.18
C GLY A 47 7.00 8.20 13.38
N LYS A 48 8.15 8.86 13.19
CA LYS A 48 8.77 9.71 14.21
C LYS A 48 7.83 10.82 14.68
N LEU A 49 7.19 11.54 13.74
CA LEU A 49 6.29 12.66 14.06
C LEU A 49 5.06 12.24 14.88
N TYR A 50 4.50 11.06 14.60
CA TYR A 50 3.32 10.55 15.29
C TYR A 50 3.61 9.48 16.36
N LYS A 51 4.88 9.31 16.74
CA LYS A 51 5.35 8.29 17.71
C LYS A 51 4.85 6.89 17.36
N ALA A 52 4.92 6.53 16.09
CA ALA A 52 4.54 5.24 15.56
C ALA A 52 5.74 4.59 14.84
N GLU A 53 5.81 3.26 14.88
CA GLU A 53 6.78 2.51 14.09
C GLU A 53 6.47 2.67 12.59
N LYS A 54 7.53 2.71 11.76
CA LYS A 54 7.46 2.72 10.29
C LYS A 54 6.52 1.64 9.73
N GLU A 55 6.47 0.50 10.42
CA GLU A 55 5.65 -0.66 10.11
C GLU A 55 4.15 -0.45 10.17
N ARG A 56 3.69 0.54 10.93
CA ARG A 56 2.28 0.90 11.13
C ARG A 56 1.85 2.05 10.21
N VAL A 57 2.78 2.60 9.43
CA VAL A 57 2.55 3.74 8.54
C VAL A 57 2.45 3.29 7.08
N SER A 58 1.36 3.65 6.42
CA SER A 58 1.12 3.46 4.99
C SER A 58 0.97 4.82 4.30
N VAL A 59 1.67 5.01 3.17
CA VAL A 59 1.68 6.27 2.43
C VAL A 59 1.39 6.00 0.94
N PHE A 60 0.51 6.78 0.32
CA PHE A 60 0.12 6.57 -1.08
C PHE A 60 -0.35 7.86 -1.75
N GLY A 61 -0.52 7.81 -3.08
CA GLY A 61 -1.13 8.91 -3.84
C GLY A 61 -0.25 10.16 -3.98
N PHE A 62 1.05 10.06 -3.73
CA PHE A 62 1.97 11.20 -3.85
C PHE A 62 2.07 11.68 -5.30
N LYS A 63 1.84 12.97 -5.51
CA LYS A 63 2.05 13.69 -6.77
C LYS A 63 2.84 14.96 -6.49
N THR A 64 3.93 15.13 -7.22
CA THR A 64 4.77 16.33 -7.17
C THR A 64 4.10 17.44 -7.95
N HIS A 65 4.11 18.66 -7.40
CA HIS A 65 3.58 19.83 -8.08
C HIS A 65 4.45 20.19 -9.28
N PHE A 66 3.84 20.88 -10.25
CA PHE A 66 4.58 21.45 -11.37
C PHE A 66 5.67 22.40 -10.85
N GLY A 67 6.87 22.30 -11.42
CA GLY A 67 8.05 23.04 -10.94
C GLY A 67 8.80 22.41 -9.77
N GLY A 68 8.30 21.31 -9.17
CA GLY A 68 9.00 20.60 -8.11
C GLY A 68 8.90 21.27 -6.72
N GLY A 69 9.76 20.85 -5.79
CA GLY A 69 9.87 21.41 -4.43
C GLY A 69 8.72 21.09 -3.45
N LYS A 70 7.53 20.74 -3.96
CA LYS A 70 6.39 20.31 -3.15
C LYS A 70 5.72 19.06 -3.72
N THR A 71 5.42 18.10 -2.86
CA THR A 71 4.67 16.89 -3.21
C THR A 71 3.50 16.72 -2.25
N THR A 72 2.33 16.35 -2.75
CA THR A 72 1.13 16.09 -1.93
C THR A 72 0.71 14.64 -2.06
N GLY A 73 0.35 14.02 -0.95
CA GLY A 73 -0.10 12.63 -0.90
C GLY A 73 -0.99 12.35 0.31
N PHE A 74 -1.22 11.08 0.59
CA PHE A 74 -2.06 10.64 1.70
C PHE A 74 -1.29 9.70 2.60
N GLY A 75 -1.48 9.87 3.92
CA GLY A 75 -0.84 9.09 4.97
C GLY A 75 -1.87 8.45 5.88
N LEU A 76 -1.62 7.18 6.23
CA LEU A 76 -2.38 6.40 7.19
C LEU A 76 -1.42 5.93 8.28
N VAL A 77 -1.74 6.22 9.54
CA VAL A 77 -1.02 5.73 10.72
C VAL A 77 -1.96 4.83 11.50
N TYR A 78 -1.71 3.53 11.46
CA TYR A 78 -2.49 2.54 12.20
C TYR A 78 -2.05 2.46 13.66
N ASP A 79 -2.98 2.06 14.54
CA ASP A 79 -2.67 1.86 15.95
C ASP A 79 -1.80 0.59 16.15
N THR A 80 -2.09 -0.49 15.40
CA THR A 80 -1.35 -1.77 15.43
C THR A 80 -0.95 -2.25 14.03
N VAL A 81 0.05 -3.13 13.96
CA VAL A 81 0.49 -3.76 12.70
C VAL A 81 -0.58 -4.72 12.15
N GLU A 82 -1.31 -5.40 13.04
CA GLU A 82 -2.40 -6.30 12.67
C GLU A 82 -3.55 -5.55 11.98
N ALA A 83 -3.92 -4.37 12.51
CA ALA A 83 -4.92 -3.52 11.88
C ALA A 83 -4.50 -3.10 10.46
N LEU A 84 -3.22 -2.75 10.27
CA LEU A 84 -2.67 -2.44 8.96
C LEU A 84 -2.80 -3.64 8.00
N MET A 85 -2.46 -4.86 8.43
CA MET A 85 -2.56 -6.05 7.57
C MET A 85 -4.02 -6.41 7.25
N LYS A 86 -4.94 -6.17 8.18
CA LYS A 86 -6.37 -6.47 8.03
C LYS A 86 -7.09 -5.50 7.10
N PHE A 87 -6.88 -4.20 7.29
CA PHE A 87 -7.66 -3.16 6.61
C PHE A 87 -7.03 -2.66 5.32
N GLU A 88 -5.72 -2.80 5.16
CA GLU A 88 -5.04 -2.21 4.01
C GLU A 88 -5.18 -3.07 2.75
N PRO A 89 -5.43 -2.47 1.57
CA PRO A 89 -5.51 -3.23 0.34
C PRO A 89 -4.24 -4.03 0.07
N LYS A 90 -4.39 -5.30 -0.34
CA LYS A 90 -3.27 -6.25 -0.57
C LYS A 90 -2.17 -5.70 -1.49
N TYR A 91 -2.53 -4.91 -2.51
CA TYR A 91 -1.53 -4.32 -3.42
C TYR A 91 -0.61 -3.30 -2.74
N ARG A 92 -1.07 -2.64 -1.66
CA ARG A 92 -0.23 -1.73 -0.86
C ARG A 92 0.66 -2.51 0.10
N LEU A 93 0.14 -3.58 0.69
CA LEU A 93 0.94 -4.50 1.51
C LEU A 93 2.09 -5.10 0.69
N ALA A 94 1.82 -5.51 -0.55
CA ALA A 94 2.86 -6.03 -1.46
C ALA A 94 3.94 -4.98 -1.78
N ARG A 95 3.60 -3.70 -1.91
CA ARG A 95 4.58 -2.61 -2.12
C ARG A 95 5.47 -2.35 -0.91
N ILE A 96 5.02 -2.74 0.28
CA ILE A 96 5.76 -2.60 1.55
C ILE A 96 6.50 -3.92 1.88
N GLY A 97 6.29 -4.99 1.10
CA GLY A 97 6.88 -6.31 1.35
C GLY A 97 6.13 -7.15 2.40
N LYS A 98 4.93 -6.74 2.84
CA LYS A 98 4.12 -7.46 3.84
C LYS A 98 3.15 -8.49 3.24
N ALA A 99 3.07 -8.61 1.91
CA ALA A 99 2.22 -9.59 1.25
C ALA A 99 2.80 -10.01 -0.11
N GLU A 100 2.53 -11.25 -0.53
CA GLU A 100 2.88 -11.69 -1.88
C GLU A 100 1.97 -11.06 -2.95
N PRO A 101 2.50 -10.75 -4.14
CA PRO A 101 1.69 -10.34 -5.28
C PRO A 101 0.79 -11.50 -5.75
N GLY A 102 -0.42 -11.15 -6.20
CA GLY A 102 -1.39 -12.14 -6.69
C GLY A 102 -0.91 -12.87 -7.94
N LYS A 103 -0.96 -14.20 -7.93
CA LYS A 103 -0.49 -15.07 -9.03
C LYS A 103 -1.60 -15.39 -10.04
N GLY A 104 -1.25 -15.48 -11.32
CA GLY A 104 -2.09 -15.99 -12.42
C GLY A 104 -2.95 -14.95 -13.15
N GLY A 105 -2.95 -15.03 -14.49
CA GLY A 105 -3.61 -14.06 -15.36
C GLY A 105 -5.14 -14.20 -15.41
N ARG A 106 -5.84 -13.09 -15.73
CA ARG A 106 -7.30 -13.06 -15.88
C ARG A 106 -7.80 -14.05 -16.93
N LYS A 107 -7.07 -14.20 -18.04
CA LYS A 107 -7.38 -15.15 -19.14
C LYS A 107 -7.37 -16.60 -18.66
N GLN A 108 -6.26 -17.04 -18.06
CA GLN A 108 -6.11 -18.40 -17.51
C GLN A 108 -7.21 -18.74 -16.49
N ARG A 109 -7.56 -17.80 -15.60
CA ARG A 109 -8.66 -17.99 -14.63
C ARG A 109 -10.02 -18.18 -15.32
N LYS A 110 -10.30 -17.39 -16.37
CA LYS A 110 -11.55 -17.51 -17.15
C LYS A 110 -11.62 -18.82 -17.93
N GLU A 111 -10.53 -19.22 -18.57
CA GLU A 111 -10.45 -20.49 -19.31
C GLU A 111 -10.61 -21.70 -18.38
N LYS A 112 -9.92 -21.70 -17.22
CA LYS A 112 -10.09 -22.72 -16.18
C LYS A 112 -11.54 -22.79 -15.68
N LYS A 113 -12.17 -21.64 -15.42
CA LYS A 113 -13.59 -21.56 -15.02
C LYS A 113 -14.50 -22.17 -16.09
N ASN A 114 -14.33 -21.79 -17.35
CA ASN A 114 -15.18 -22.26 -18.44
C ASN A 114 -15.00 -23.77 -18.71
N ARG A 115 -13.77 -24.29 -18.60
CA ARG A 115 -13.51 -25.74 -18.67
C ARG A 115 -14.19 -26.49 -17.52
N ALA A 116 -14.09 -25.97 -16.29
CA ALA A 116 -14.72 -26.57 -15.11
C ALA A 116 -16.26 -26.48 -15.11
N LYS A 117 -16.87 -25.58 -15.88
CA LYS A 117 -18.33 -25.50 -16.06
C LYS A 117 -18.90 -26.62 -16.93
N LYS A 118 -18.10 -27.22 -17.83
CA LYS A 118 -18.55 -28.31 -18.72
C LYS A 118 -18.76 -29.65 -18.02
N VAL A 119 -18.30 -29.79 -16.77
CA VAL A 119 -18.33 -31.03 -15.98
C VAL A 119 -19.11 -30.82 -14.68
N ARG A 120 -19.91 -31.80 -14.26
CA ARG A 120 -20.79 -31.75 -13.08
C ARG A 120 -20.43 -32.83 -12.06
N GLY A 121 -20.73 -32.58 -10.78
CA GLY A 121 -20.57 -33.56 -9.69
C GLY A 121 -19.13 -34.06 -9.52
N THR A 122 -18.97 -35.34 -9.22
CA THR A 122 -17.67 -36.00 -9.00
C THR A 122 -16.72 -35.91 -10.19
N LYS A 123 -17.24 -35.84 -11.44
CA LYS A 123 -16.41 -35.62 -12.64
C LYS A 123 -15.67 -34.28 -12.64
N LYS A 124 -16.24 -33.24 -12.00
CA LYS A 124 -15.59 -31.93 -11.82
C LYS A 124 -14.42 -31.98 -10.84
N ALA A 125 -14.56 -32.73 -9.75
CA ALA A 125 -13.49 -32.95 -8.77
C ALA A 125 -12.34 -33.76 -9.38
N LYS A 126 -12.64 -34.82 -10.14
CA LYS A 126 -11.62 -35.61 -10.85
C LYS A 126 -10.87 -34.78 -11.89
N ALA A 127 -11.56 -33.98 -12.71
CA ALA A 127 -10.92 -33.10 -13.70
C ALA A 127 -10.07 -31.97 -13.09
N ALA A 128 -10.40 -31.50 -11.89
CA ALA A 128 -9.61 -30.50 -11.18
C ALA A 128 -8.30 -31.08 -10.59
N ASN A 129 -8.29 -32.37 -10.25
CA ASN A 129 -7.17 -33.08 -9.64
C ASN A 129 -6.28 -33.83 -10.66
N ALA A 130 -6.71 -33.96 -11.92
CA ALA A 130 -6.00 -34.71 -12.95
C ALA A 130 -4.58 -34.19 -13.31
N GLY A 131 -4.21 -32.99 -12.88
CA GLY A 131 -2.87 -32.40 -13.08
C GLY A 131 -2.03 -32.25 -11.80
N LYS A 132 -2.40 -32.93 -10.71
CA LYS A 132 -1.66 -32.97 -9.43
C LYS A 132 -1.00 -34.35 -9.17
N LYS A 133 -0.65 -35.08 -10.24
CA LYS A 133 0.27 -36.21 -10.16
C LYS A 133 1.67 -35.71 -10.41
#